data_AF-A0A7J3U7D2-F1
#
_entry.id   AF-A0A7J3U7D2-F1
#
_cell.length_a   1.000
_cell.length_b   1.000
_cell.length_c   1.000
_cell.angle_alpha   90.00
_cell.angle_beta   90.00
_cell.angle_gamma   90.00
#
_symmetry.space_group_name_H-M   'P 1'
#
loop_
_entity.id
_entity.type
_entity.pdbx_description
1 polymer ?
#
loop_
_entity_poly.entity_id
_entity_poly.type
_entity_poly.pdbx_seq_one_letter_code
_entity_poly.pdbx_strand_id
1 'polypeptide(L)'
;MRKAISVIAIILFFMGSVGASVIHDMEHHTGDKFRESKIRFSGMEVAEGNYASISFDGCSSIHRSGYPVMPYKSEVLTFPLGTKIDGIDVSTGDVNTMHLDRKIIPASEPVRADMSNTVAERKEGKIYLS
;
A
#
# COMPACT_ATOMS: atom_id res chain seq x y z
N MET A 1 -15.70 -8.53 63.79
CA MET A 1 -14.84 -8.53 62.58
C MET A 1 -15.59 -8.95 61.31
N ARG A 2 -16.37 -10.04 61.28
CA ARG A 2 -17.13 -10.48 60.08
C ARG A 2 -18.12 -9.44 59.52
N LYS A 3 -18.85 -8.73 60.38
CA LYS A 3 -19.82 -7.70 59.97
C LYS A 3 -19.16 -6.45 59.36
N ALA A 4 -17.99 -6.06 59.86
CA ALA A 4 -17.24 -4.90 59.35
C ALA A 4 -16.64 -5.17 57.96
N ILE A 5 -16.13 -6.39 57.73
CA ILE A 5 -15.59 -6.82 56.43
C ILE A 5 -16.71 -6.84 55.37
N SER A 6 -17.90 -7.30 55.74
CA SER A 6 -19.05 -7.33 54.83
C SER A 6 -19.54 -5.94 54.42
N VAL A 7 -19.46 -4.95 55.31
CA VAL A 7 -19.85 -3.57 55.01
C VAL A 7 -18.84 -2.91 54.07
N ILE A 8 -17.54 -3.15 54.28
CA ILE A 8 -16.49 -2.62 53.41
C ILE A 8 -16.58 -3.22 51.99
N ALA A 9 -16.88 -4.53 51.88
CA ALA A 9 -17.05 -5.19 50.59
C ALA A 9 -18.23 -4.63 49.79
N ILE A 10 -19.33 -4.27 50.45
CA ILE A 10 -20.52 -3.69 49.80
C ILE A 10 -20.21 -2.27 49.30
N ILE A 11 -19.51 -1.45 50.09
CA ILE A 11 -19.12 -0.09 49.67
C ILE A 11 -18.16 -0.12 48.47
N LEU A 12 -17.19 -1.03 48.47
CA LEU A 12 -16.27 -1.21 47.33
C LEU A 12 -17.00 -1.69 46.06
N PHE A 13 -18.06 -2.49 46.20
CA PHE A 13 -18.85 -2.96 45.07
C PHE A 13 -19.69 -1.84 44.43
N PHE A 14 -20.20 -0.89 45.22
CA PHE A 14 -20.98 0.25 44.71
C PHE A 14 -20.11 1.37 44.10
N MET A 15 -18.82 1.49 44.47
CA MET A 15 -17.89 2.42 43.80
C MET A 15 -17.45 1.95 42.41
N GLY A 16 -17.66 0.66 42.06
CA GLY A 16 -17.28 0.11 40.77
C GLY A 16 -18.22 0.43 39.60
N SER A 17 -19.44 0.94 39.85
CA SER A 17 -20.46 1.08 38.80
C SER A 17 -20.54 2.45 38.11
N VAL A 18 -19.89 3.49 38.64
CA VAL A 18 -19.95 4.85 38.05
C VAL A 18 -18.83 5.10 37.02
N GLY A 19 -17.85 4.21 36.91
CA GLY A 19 -16.69 4.40 36.03
C GLY A 19 -16.86 3.95 34.57
N ALA A 20 -17.85 3.09 34.26
CA ALA A 20 -17.90 2.42 32.94
C ALA A 20 -18.74 3.16 31.88
N SER A 21 -19.61 4.10 32.27
CA SER A 21 -20.53 4.76 31.33
C SER A 21 -20.09 6.15 30.86
N VAL A 22 -19.10 6.78 31.51
CA VAL A 22 -18.66 8.15 31.17
C VAL A 22 -17.32 8.16 30.41
N ILE A 23 -16.58 7.04 30.38
CA ILE A 23 -15.26 6.97 29.71
C ILE A 23 -15.37 6.70 28.20
N HIS A 24 -16.54 6.33 27.67
CA HIS A 24 -16.66 6.00 26.25
C HIS A 24 -16.73 7.22 25.31
N ASP A 25 -16.91 8.44 25.84
CA ASP A 25 -17.09 9.66 25.03
C ASP A 25 -16.08 10.79 25.32
N MET A 26 -15.03 10.54 26.12
CA MET A 26 -13.93 11.50 26.31
C MET A 26 -12.62 11.00 25.71
N GLU A 27 -12.67 10.66 24.43
CA GLU A 27 -11.48 10.60 23.58
C GLU A 27 -11.60 11.68 22.50
N HIS A 28 -11.63 12.93 22.92
CA HIS A 28 -11.40 14.06 22.02
C HIS A 28 -9.91 14.11 21.70
N HIS A 29 -9.43 13.13 20.93
CA HIS A 29 -8.12 13.17 20.31
C HIS A 29 -8.14 14.26 19.24
N THR A 30 -7.74 15.45 19.65
CA THR A 30 -7.26 16.51 18.75
C THR A 30 -5.86 16.14 18.23
N GLY A 31 -5.73 14.91 17.73
CA GLY A 31 -4.55 14.41 17.05
C GLY A 31 -4.86 14.36 15.56
N ASP A 32 -3.91 14.81 14.74
CA ASP A 32 -4.02 14.70 13.28
C ASP A 32 -4.42 13.26 12.91
N LYS A 33 -5.45 13.13 12.07
CA LYS A 33 -5.96 11.82 11.66
C LYS A 33 -5.03 11.22 10.63
N PHE A 34 -4.11 10.38 11.07
CA PHE A 34 -3.24 9.60 10.18
C PHE A 34 -3.94 8.31 9.72
N ARG A 35 -3.87 8.04 8.42
CA ARG A 35 -4.26 6.74 7.83
C ARG A 35 -3.02 6.03 7.35
N GLU A 36 -2.70 4.89 7.97
CA GLU A 36 -1.60 4.02 7.55
C GLU A 36 -2.10 3.02 6.50
N SER A 37 -1.35 2.83 5.42
CA SER A 37 -1.50 1.68 4.52
C SER A 37 -0.15 1.01 4.28
N LYS A 38 -0.17 -0.31 4.12
CA LYS A 38 1.02 -1.14 3.86
C LYS A 38 0.88 -1.83 2.52
N ILE A 39 1.73 -1.44 1.57
CA ILE A 39 1.83 -2.10 0.27
C ILE A 39 2.88 -3.20 0.39
N ARG A 40 2.47 -4.44 0.10
CA ARG A 40 3.36 -5.60 0.02
C ARG A 40 3.42 -6.13 -1.40
N PHE A 41 4.62 -6.56 -1.77
CA PHE A 41 4.93 -7.24 -3.01
C PHE A 41 5.26 -8.71 -2.70
N SER A 42 4.75 -9.63 -3.50
CA SER A 42 4.94 -11.07 -3.36
C SER A 42 4.92 -11.73 -4.73
N GLY A 43 5.42 -12.96 -4.83
CA GLY A 43 5.38 -13.72 -6.09
C GLY A 43 6.15 -13.02 -7.21
N MET A 44 7.40 -12.61 -6.95
CA MET A 44 8.24 -12.05 -8.00
C MET A 44 8.64 -13.16 -8.97
N GLU A 45 8.38 -12.93 -10.25
CA GLU A 45 8.81 -13.81 -11.33
C GLU A 45 9.67 -13.02 -12.31
N VAL A 46 10.77 -13.64 -12.74
CA VAL A 46 11.66 -13.10 -13.76
C VAL A 46 11.76 -14.13 -14.88
N ALA A 47 11.29 -13.75 -16.07
CA ALA A 47 11.47 -14.55 -17.27
C ALA A 47 12.57 -13.93 -18.13
N GLU A 48 13.57 -14.74 -18.51
CA GLU A 48 14.70 -14.29 -19.31
C GLU A 48 14.64 -14.84 -20.74
N GLY A 49 14.81 -13.93 -21.71
CA GLY A 49 15.03 -14.23 -23.12
C GLY A 49 16.03 -13.24 -23.71
N ASN A 50 15.66 -12.56 -24.80
CA ASN A 50 16.47 -11.43 -25.31
C ASN A 50 16.43 -10.23 -24.36
N TYR A 51 15.35 -10.08 -23.62
CA TYR A 51 15.14 -9.11 -22.54
C TYR A 51 14.66 -9.85 -21.29
N ALA A 52 14.83 -9.24 -20.12
CA ALA A 52 14.21 -9.68 -18.88
C ALA A 52 12.77 -9.13 -18.78
N SER A 53 11.83 -9.96 -18.36
CA SER A 53 10.47 -9.55 -18.02
C SER A 53 10.25 -9.80 -16.53
N ILE A 54 9.82 -8.76 -15.81
CA ILE A 54 9.62 -8.82 -14.36
C ILE A 54 8.13 -8.68 -14.08
N SER A 55 7.58 -9.59 -13.29
CA SER A 55 6.19 -9.54 -12.82
C SER A 55 6.10 -9.81 -11.33
N PHE A 56 5.05 -9.28 -10.72
CA PHE A 56 4.66 -9.54 -9.34
C PHE A 56 3.16 -9.85 -9.31
N ASP A 57 2.75 -10.74 -8.42
CA ASP A 57 1.35 -11.05 -8.20
C ASP A 57 0.56 -9.80 -7.80
N GLY A 58 -0.57 -9.57 -8.50
CA GLY A 58 -1.45 -8.44 -8.22
C GLY A 58 -0.87 -7.06 -8.56
N CYS A 59 0.20 -7.00 -9.36
CA CYS A 59 0.75 -5.75 -9.88
C CYS A 59 0.32 -5.51 -11.33
N SER A 60 0.14 -4.23 -11.67
CA SER A 60 0.04 -3.79 -13.05
C SER A 60 1.43 -3.39 -13.57
N SER A 61 1.53 -3.02 -14.84
CA SER A 61 2.80 -2.64 -15.47
C SER A 61 2.71 -1.26 -16.11
N ILE A 62 3.77 -0.47 -16.00
CA ILE A 62 3.84 0.83 -16.66
C ILE A 62 4.12 0.61 -18.14
N HIS A 63 3.19 1.05 -19.00
CA HIS A 63 3.28 0.92 -20.46
C HIS A 63 3.53 2.27 -21.14
N ARG A 64 4.68 2.89 -20.82
CA ARG A 64 5.15 4.07 -21.55
C ARG A 64 6.09 3.63 -22.66
N SER A 65 5.72 3.86 -23.92
CA SER A 65 6.51 3.41 -25.09
C SER A 65 8.00 3.74 -24.94
N GLY A 66 8.84 2.71 -25.14
CA GLY A 66 10.29 2.78 -25.05
C GLY A 66 10.87 2.88 -23.64
N TYR A 67 10.05 2.80 -22.59
CA TYR A 67 10.50 2.66 -21.21
C TYR A 67 10.48 1.19 -20.78
N PRO A 68 11.32 0.78 -19.82
CA PRO A 68 11.22 -0.52 -19.19
C PRO A 68 9.81 -0.79 -18.66
N VAL A 69 9.28 -1.97 -18.95
CA VAL A 69 8.02 -2.44 -18.36
C VAL A 69 8.27 -2.76 -16.89
N MET A 70 7.98 -1.78 -16.02
CA MET A 70 8.14 -1.92 -14.57
C MET A 70 6.81 -2.23 -13.90
N PRO A 71 6.76 -3.24 -13.00
CA PRO A 71 5.58 -3.54 -12.23
C PRO A 71 5.33 -2.47 -11.16
N TYR A 72 4.06 -2.16 -10.92
CA TYR A 72 3.63 -1.26 -9.85
C TYR A 72 2.30 -1.74 -9.25
N LYS A 73 2.05 -1.32 -8.01
CA LYS A 73 0.81 -1.57 -7.29
C LYS A 73 0.15 -0.24 -6.94
N SER A 74 -1.17 -0.18 -7.07
CA SER A 74 -1.97 1.00 -6.75
C SER A 74 -3.07 0.62 -5.77
N GLU A 75 -3.36 1.51 -4.83
CA GLU A 75 -4.42 1.37 -3.85
C GLU A 75 -5.26 2.64 -3.83
N VAL A 76 -6.58 2.48 -3.77
CA VAL A 76 -7.53 3.60 -3.74
C VAL A 76 -7.98 3.83 -2.31
N LEU A 77 -7.71 5.02 -1.78
CA LEU A 77 -8.14 5.44 -0.45
C LEU A 77 -9.31 6.42 -0.57
N THR A 78 -10.48 6.02 -0.07
CA THR A 78 -11.67 6.88 -0.01
C THR A 78 -11.71 7.65 1.30
N PHE A 79 -12.02 8.95 1.22
CA PHE A 79 -12.17 9.85 2.37
C PHE A 79 -13.53 10.55 2.34
N PRO A 80 -14.09 10.93 3.51
CA PRO A 80 -15.30 11.74 3.58
C PRO A 80 -15.14 13.08 2.88
N LEU A 81 -16.26 13.63 2.40
CA LEU A 81 -16.29 14.98 1.84
C LEU A 81 -15.80 16.02 2.87
N GLY A 82 -15.03 17.00 2.41
CA GLY A 82 -14.41 18.01 3.27
C GLY A 82 -13.06 17.60 3.88
N THR A 83 -12.57 16.38 3.62
CA THR A 83 -11.22 15.97 4.01
C THR A 83 -10.17 16.68 3.16
N LYS A 84 -9.17 17.28 3.82
CA LYS A 84 -7.96 17.79 3.18
C LYS A 84 -6.79 16.87 3.51
N ILE A 85 -6.01 16.51 2.51
CA ILE A 85 -4.79 15.71 2.68
C ILE A 85 -3.62 16.68 2.78
N ASP A 86 -2.99 16.77 3.94
CA ASP A 86 -1.86 17.68 4.16
C ASP A 86 -0.52 17.11 3.67
N GLY A 87 -0.39 15.78 3.62
CA GLY A 87 0.82 15.11 3.15
C GLY A 87 0.66 13.59 3.03
N ILE A 88 1.67 12.96 2.43
CA ILE A 88 1.83 11.51 2.39
C ILE A 88 3.27 11.22 2.75
N ASP A 89 3.47 10.52 3.87
CA ASP A 89 4.78 10.04 4.28
C ASP A 89 4.95 8.58 3.85
N VAL A 90 6.06 8.30 3.16
CA VAL A 90 6.39 6.96 2.67
C VAL A 90 7.66 6.48 3.35
N SER A 91 7.55 5.36 4.06
CA SER A 91 8.71 4.62 4.56
C SER A 91 8.87 3.33 3.77
N THR A 92 10.11 3.04 3.37
CA THR A 92 10.45 1.76 2.75
C THR A 92 10.72 0.73 3.83
N GLY A 93 10.14 -0.47 3.67
CA GLY A 93 10.53 -1.63 4.47
C GLY A 93 11.83 -2.25 3.95
N ASP A 94 11.84 -3.57 3.80
CA ASP A 94 13.00 -4.29 3.29
C ASP A 94 13.30 -3.93 1.83
N VAL A 95 14.54 -3.52 1.57
CA VAL A 95 15.05 -3.23 0.23
C VAL A 95 15.97 -4.35 -0.20
N ASN A 96 15.59 -5.04 -1.27
CA ASN A 96 16.39 -6.11 -1.86
C ASN A 96 17.00 -5.65 -3.18
N THR A 97 18.24 -6.05 -3.44
CA THR A 97 18.92 -5.82 -4.73
C THR A 97 19.08 -7.13 -5.46
N MET A 98 18.78 -7.13 -6.76
CA MET A 98 18.91 -8.28 -7.63
C MET A 98 19.68 -7.87 -8.88
N HIS A 99 20.59 -8.73 -9.34
CA HIS A 99 21.27 -8.57 -10.62
C HIS A 99 20.48 -9.28 -11.72
N LEU A 100 20.37 -8.62 -12.88
CA LEU A 100 19.74 -9.16 -14.07
C LEU A 100 20.79 -9.23 -15.18
N ASP A 101 20.85 -10.36 -15.88
CA ASP A 101 21.81 -10.57 -16.97
C ASP A 101 21.38 -9.84 -18.25
N ARG A 102 20.09 -9.48 -18.34
CA ARG A 102 19.47 -8.82 -19.49
C ARG A 102 18.80 -7.52 -19.08
N LYS A 103 18.73 -6.57 -20.03
CA LYS A 103 17.91 -5.36 -19.90
C LYS A 103 16.44 -5.74 -19.77
N ILE A 104 15.67 -4.96 -19.01
CA ILE A 104 14.23 -5.14 -18.89
C ILE A 104 13.55 -4.81 -20.22
N ILE A 105 12.52 -5.57 -20.60
CA ILE A 105 11.81 -5.41 -21.87
C ILE A 105 11.21 -3.99 -22.01
N PRO A 106 11.40 -3.31 -23.15
CA PRO A 106 10.77 -2.02 -23.40
C PRO A 106 9.29 -2.18 -23.71
N ALA A 107 8.47 -1.25 -23.21
CA ALA A 107 7.06 -1.19 -23.55
C ALA A 107 6.87 -0.84 -25.03
N SER A 108 5.90 -1.49 -25.67
CA SER A 108 5.56 -1.24 -27.06
C SER A 108 4.82 0.08 -27.24
N GLU A 109 4.71 0.53 -28.47
CA GLU A 109 3.76 1.58 -28.82
C GLU A 109 2.31 1.12 -28.60
N PRO A 110 1.40 2.05 -28.28
CA PRO A 110 -0.03 1.73 -28.19
C PRO A 110 -0.54 1.19 -29.51
N VAL A 111 -1.19 0.03 -29.47
CA VAL A 111 -1.88 -0.54 -30.62
C VAL A 111 -3.34 -0.12 -30.62
N ARG A 112 -3.94 -0.02 -31.81
CA ARG A 112 -5.37 0.26 -31.95
C ARG A 112 -6.18 -0.90 -31.36
N ALA A 113 -7.33 -0.60 -30.77
CA ALA A 113 -8.21 -1.60 -30.16
C ALA A 113 -8.72 -2.65 -31.17
N ASP A 114 -8.83 -2.26 -32.45
CA ASP A 114 -9.19 -3.15 -33.56
C ASP A 114 -8.03 -4.03 -34.07
N MET A 115 -6.83 -3.89 -33.48
CA MET A 115 -5.59 -4.56 -33.87
C MET A 115 -5.23 -4.40 -35.36
N SER A 116 -5.77 -3.38 -36.03
CA SER A 116 -5.56 -3.13 -37.47
C SER A 116 -4.12 -2.73 -37.80
N ASN A 117 -3.40 -2.15 -36.84
CA ASN A 117 -1.95 -2.00 -36.91
C ASN A 117 -1.31 -3.28 -36.36
N THR A 118 -0.89 -4.14 -37.27
CA THR A 118 -0.28 -5.44 -36.97
C THR A 118 1.17 -5.26 -36.51
N VAL A 119 1.48 -5.93 -35.39
CA VAL A 119 2.75 -6.00 -34.63
C VAL A 119 3.04 -4.79 -33.74
N ALA A 120 2.97 -5.03 -32.43
CA ALA A 120 3.41 -4.11 -31.39
C ALA A 120 4.94 -3.98 -31.42
N GLU A 121 5.44 -2.99 -32.16
CA GLU A 121 6.87 -2.71 -32.22
C GLU A 121 7.37 -2.23 -30.86
N ARG A 122 8.53 -2.77 -30.45
CA ARG A 122 9.20 -2.43 -29.20
C ARG A 122 10.57 -1.86 -29.55
N LYS A 123 10.82 -0.61 -29.14
CA LYS A 123 12.08 0.09 -29.36
C LYS A 123 12.60 0.61 -28.02
N GLU A 124 13.88 0.39 -27.72
CA GLU A 124 14.50 1.00 -26.55
C GLU A 124 14.46 2.54 -26.66
N GLY A 125 13.93 3.21 -25.66
CA GLY A 125 13.93 4.67 -25.56
C GLY A 125 15.23 5.21 -24.94
N LYS A 126 15.33 6.53 -24.82
CA LYS A 126 16.52 7.23 -24.26
C LYS A 126 16.88 6.80 -22.83
N ILE A 127 15.92 6.28 -22.06
CA ILE A 127 16.11 5.81 -20.68
C ILE A 127 17.04 4.58 -20.58
N TYR A 128 17.32 3.90 -21.68
CA TYR A 128 18.26 2.77 -21.71
C TYR A 128 19.73 3.20 -21.92
N LEU A 129 19.99 4.51 -22.11
CA LEU A 129 21.32 5.07 -22.33
C LEU A 129 21.94 5.71 -21.08
N SER A 130 21.15 5.85 -20.00
CA SER A 130 21.59 6.32 -18.69
C SER A 130 22.13 5.17 -17.85
#